data_AF-A0A1D8NAC5-F1
#
_entry.id   AF-A0A1D8NAC5-F1
#
_cell.length_a   1.000
_cell.length_b   1.000
_cell.length_c   1.000
_cell.angle_alpha   90.00
_cell.angle_beta   90.00
_cell.angle_gamma   90.00
#
_symmetry.space_group_name_H-M   'P 1'
#
loop_
_entity.id
_entity.type
_entity.pdbx_description
1 polymer ?
#
loop_
_entity_poly.entity_id
_entity_poly.type
_entity_poly.pdbx_seq_one_letter_code
_entity_poly.pdbx_strand_id
1 'polypeptide(L)'
;MFGTLSFNTDTDTSIRACDNCRLRKVKCPNVSNLVKPINGKFQPCAKCTEQALCCTYDRMAKKKGPKVSPKTLDLVLNQPWELTDQIATVHFEKEQQFVVNSSPPPLEIHVEQPNQLLSTALTSYFQNNYTTYPIIDLADDNESLLQGLRLANMIHSYKNGVDNVTQTSLLDQVQQIHLNRLSNPSDSVTLHSVCDSIFIHMAMTALGNTNKAMVYLSEAHSYYFLCQPTENEPRRKRINCILTSLRLETGAHHLSTEMPSYSFDELTSLPYYGPLAHLCDDSYNHQVISLLLWHTAMCVQRGHYFSSKG
;
A
#
# COMPACT_ATOMS: atom_id res chain seq x y z
N MET A 1 25.79 -12.27 7.36
CA MET A 1 25.74 -13.72 7.69
C MET A 1 24.34 -14.21 7.38
N PHE A 2 24.15 -14.84 6.21
CA PHE A 2 22.86 -15.38 5.79
C PHE A 2 22.72 -16.80 6.35
N GLY A 3 21.63 -17.04 7.08
CA GLY A 3 21.30 -18.36 7.61
C GLY A 3 20.99 -19.34 6.50
N THR A 4 21.72 -20.43 6.45
CA THR A 4 21.46 -21.61 5.62
C THR A 4 20.13 -22.25 6.00
N LEU A 5 19.19 -22.32 5.06
CA LEU A 5 18.01 -23.19 5.17
C LEU A 5 18.48 -24.65 5.04
N SER A 6 18.69 -25.31 6.17
CA SER A 6 18.84 -26.76 6.22
C SER A 6 17.50 -27.40 5.91
N PHE A 7 17.40 -28.09 4.76
CA PHE A 7 16.35 -29.06 4.53
C PHE A 7 16.67 -30.31 5.36
N ASN A 8 16.12 -30.42 6.58
CA ASN A 8 16.11 -31.68 7.30
C ASN A 8 15.24 -32.67 6.53
N THR A 9 15.86 -33.55 5.76
CA THR A 9 15.26 -34.84 5.37
C THR A 9 15.43 -35.81 6.53
N ASP A 10 14.86 -35.49 7.68
CA ASP A 10 14.67 -36.49 8.73
C ASP A 10 13.52 -37.38 8.28
N THR A 11 13.85 -38.60 7.88
CA THR A 11 12.86 -39.64 7.63
C THR A 11 12.20 -39.98 8.97
N ASP A 12 11.12 -39.28 9.27
CA ASP A 12 10.28 -39.45 10.45
C ASP A 12 9.78 -40.91 10.51
N THR A 13 10.41 -41.71 11.37
CA THR A 13 10.10 -43.14 11.57
C THR A 13 8.91 -43.37 12.51
N SER A 14 8.23 -42.30 12.93
CA SER A 14 7.12 -42.38 13.89
C SER A 14 5.81 -42.82 13.23
N ILE A 15 4.98 -43.54 13.99
CA ILE A 15 3.65 -43.95 13.53
C ILE A 15 2.76 -42.70 13.49
N ARG A 16 2.23 -42.36 12.31
CA ARG A 16 1.35 -41.19 12.14
C ARG A 16 0.17 -41.46 11.21
N ALA A 17 -0.89 -40.69 11.37
CA ALA A 17 -2.07 -40.75 10.50
C ALA A 17 -1.76 -40.14 9.13
N CYS A 18 -2.34 -40.68 8.06
CA CYS A 18 -2.26 -40.03 6.75
C CYS A 18 -3.04 -38.70 6.74
N ASP A 19 -2.70 -37.83 5.79
CA ASP A 19 -3.26 -36.49 5.69
C ASP A 19 -4.78 -36.50 5.49
N ASN A 20 -5.28 -37.44 4.68
CA ASN A 20 -6.71 -37.53 4.40
C ASN A 20 -7.53 -37.94 5.63
N CYS A 21 -7.04 -38.92 6.41
CA CYS A 21 -7.68 -39.29 7.67
C CYS A 21 -7.61 -38.15 8.70
N ARG A 22 -6.46 -37.47 8.78
CA ARG A 22 -6.26 -36.30 9.67
C ARG A 22 -7.20 -35.15 9.32
N LEU A 23 -7.31 -34.78 8.04
CA LEU A 23 -8.18 -33.71 7.56
C LEU A 23 -9.66 -34.00 7.78
N ARG A 24 -10.07 -35.25 7.56
CA ARG A 24 -11.45 -35.70 7.78
C ARG A 24 -11.76 -36.02 9.24
N LYS A 25 -10.78 -35.89 10.15
CA LYS A 25 -10.89 -36.23 11.57
C LYS A 25 -11.42 -37.64 11.83
N VAL A 26 -10.99 -38.61 11.02
CA VAL A 26 -11.37 -40.03 11.17
C VAL A 26 -10.17 -40.87 11.59
N LYS A 27 -10.41 -41.97 12.32
CA LYS A 27 -9.35 -42.89 12.76
C LYS A 27 -8.63 -43.48 11.54
N CYS A 28 -7.29 -43.40 11.53
CA CYS A 28 -6.46 -43.94 10.46
C CYS A 28 -6.14 -45.42 10.72
N PRO A 29 -6.37 -46.32 9.74
CA PRO A 29 -6.01 -47.73 9.87
C PRO A 29 -4.52 -47.96 10.14
N ASN A 30 -3.64 -47.18 9.50
CA ASN A 30 -2.18 -47.36 9.63
C ASN A 30 -1.68 -46.98 11.04
N VAL A 31 -2.36 -46.05 11.73
CA VAL A 31 -2.08 -45.76 13.14
C VAL A 31 -2.63 -46.86 14.04
N SER A 32 -3.84 -47.33 13.76
CA SER A 32 -4.51 -48.35 14.57
C SER A 32 -3.79 -49.70 14.53
N ASN A 33 -3.22 -50.03 13.37
CA ASN A 33 -2.48 -51.26 13.12
C ASN A 33 -0.98 -51.09 13.36
N LEU A 34 -0.55 -49.96 13.93
CA LEU A 34 0.86 -49.66 14.26
C LEU A 34 1.82 -49.84 13.07
N VAL A 35 1.35 -49.52 11.86
CA VAL A 35 2.11 -49.67 10.61
C VAL A 35 3.20 -48.60 10.56
N LYS A 36 4.45 -49.04 10.56
CA LYS A 36 5.64 -48.19 10.40
C LYS A 36 6.00 -48.03 8.92
N PRO A 37 6.69 -46.93 8.54
CA PRO A 37 7.16 -46.74 7.18
C PRO A 37 8.23 -47.80 6.84
N ILE A 38 8.18 -48.34 5.62
CA ILE A 38 9.19 -49.24 5.09
C ILE A 38 10.06 -48.40 4.15
N ASN A 39 11.38 -48.36 4.39
CA ASN A 39 12.33 -47.52 3.64
C ASN A 39 11.91 -46.03 3.57
N GLY A 40 11.41 -45.49 4.68
CA GLY A 40 10.98 -44.10 4.77
C GLY A 40 9.67 -43.77 4.04
N LYS A 41 8.98 -44.76 3.46
CA LYS A 41 7.70 -44.57 2.76
C LYS A 41 6.57 -45.28 3.48
N PHE A 42 5.47 -44.55 3.70
CA PHE A 42 4.23 -45.13 4.19
C PHE A 42 3.44 -45.75 3.04
N GLN A 43 2.89 -46.94 3.27
CA GLN A 43 1.89 -47.50 2.37
C GLN A 43 0.55 -46.74 2.52
N PRO A 44 -0.24 -46.60 1.45
CA PRO A 44 -1.60 -46.06 1.53
C PRO A 44 -2.44 -46.82 2.56
N CYS A 45 -3.25 -46.12 3.35
CA CYS A 45 -4.14 -46.80 4.29
C CYS A 45 -5.33 -47.44 3.57
N ALA A 46 -5.84 -48.56 4.10
CA ALA A 46 -6.95 -49.31 3.50
C ALA A 46 -8.16 -48.40 3.18
N LYS A 47 -8.52 -47.51 4.10
CA LYS A 47 -9.64 -46.57 3.95
C LYS A 47 -9.45 -45.56 2.80
N CYS A 48 -8.23 -45.10 2.56
CA CYS A 48 -7.97 -44.24 1.41
C CYS A 48 -8.00 -45.03 0.11
N THR A 49 -7.52 -46.28 0.13
CA THR A 49 -7.51 -47.16 -1.04
C THR A 49 -8.93 -47.55 -1.46
N GLU A 50 -9.79 -47.95 -0.51
CA GLU A 50 -11.19 -48.31 -0.73
C GLU A 50 -12.02 -47.16 -1.30
N GLN A 51 -11.73 -45.93 -0.88
CA GLN A 51 -12.44 -44.73 -1.33
C GLN A 51 -11.80 -44.05 -2.54
N ALA A 52 -10.81 -44.69 -3.17
CA ALA A 52 -10.02 -44.14 -4.27
C ALA A 52 -9.46 -42.72 -3.98
N LEU A 53 -9.04 -42.48 -2.74
CA LEU A 53 -8.47 -41.21 -2.28
C LEU A 53 -6.94 -41.25 -2.33
N CYS A 54 -6.34 -40.15 -2.77
CA CYS A 54 -4.89 -39.99 -2.72
C CYS A 54 -4.39 -39.99 -1.26
N CYS A 55 -3.71 -41.04 -0.84
CA CYS A 55 -3.19 -41.18 0.51
C CYS A 55 -1.79 -40.57 0.59
N THR A 56 -1.65 -39.42 1.24
CA THR A 56 -0.36 -38.74 1.43
C THR A 56 -0.03 -38.64 2.91
N TYR A 57 1.26 -38.50 3.20
CA TYR A 57 1.78 -38.27 4.55
C TYR A 57 2.60 -36.98 4.65
N ASP A 58 2.85 -36.31 3.52
CA ASP A 58 3.80 -35.20 3.40
C ASP A 58 3.11 -33.85 3.28
N ARG A 59 1.77 -33.80 3.42
CA ARG A 59 1.05 -32.54 3.31
C ARG A 59 1.26 -31.72 4.58
N MET A 60 2.10 -30.69 4.48
CA MET A 60 2.24 -29.67 5.50
C MET A 60 0.86 -29.06 5.82
N ALA A 61 0.54 -28.99 7.12
CA ALA A 61 -0.69 -28.34 7.56
C ALA A 61 -0.64 -26.86 7.16
N LYS A 62 -1.48 -26.46 6.20
CA LYS A 62 -1.68 -25.04 5.91
C LYS A 62 -2.21 -24.41 7.20
N LYS A 63 -1.43 -23.53 7.84
CA LYS A 63 -1.91 -22.71 8.96
C LYS A 63 -3.16 -21.99 8.47
N LYS A 64 -4.32 -22.35 9.02
CA LYS A 64 -5.53 -21.56 8.79
C LYS A 64 -5.25 -20.22 9.44
N GLY A 65 -5.27 -19.15 8.64
CA GLY A 65 -5.19 -17.79 9.16
C GLY A 65 -6.30 -17.54 10.21
N PRO A 66 -6.23 -16.40 10.91
CA PRO A 66 -7.27 -16.01 11.86
C PRO A 66 -8.65 -16.17 11.24
N LYS A 67 -9.61 -16.74 11.99
CA LYS A 67 -10.99 -16.86 11.53
C LYS A 67 -11.58 -15.45 11.44
N VAL A 68 -11.60 -14.89 10.24
CA VAL A 68 -12.27 -13.61 9.95
C VAL A 68 -13.78 -13.84 9.98
N SER A 69 -14.52 -12.97 10.66
CA SER A 69 -15.98 -13.08 10.74
C SER A 69 -16.62 -12.90 9.36
N PRO A 70 -17.81 -13.47 9.07
CA PRO A 70 -18.48 -13.30 7.77
C PRO A 70 -18.72 -11.83 7.41
N LYS A 71 -19.05 -10.98 8.39
CA LYS A 71 -19.20 -9.53 8.18
C LYS A 71 -17.88 -8.85 7.83
N THR A 72 -16.81 -9.22 8.52
CA THR A 72 -15.48 -8.69 8.24
C THR A 72 -14.96 -9.21 6.89
N LEU A 73 -15.33 -10.42 6.48
CA LEU A 73 -15.02 -10.95 5.16
C LEU A 73 -15.73 -10.17 4.06
N ASP A 74 -16.99 -9.81 4.27
CA ASP A 74 -17.78 -9.01 3.34
C ASP A 74 -17.23 -7.58 3.20
N LEU A 75 -16.84 -6.96 4.33
CA LEU A 75 -16.10 -5.69 4.36
C LEU A 75 -14.76 -5.79 3.64
N VAL A 76 -13.94 -6.83 3.87
CA VAL A 76 -12.68 -7.05 3.15
C VAL A 76 -12.89 -7.18 1.64
N LEU A 77 -13.98 -7.82 1.21
CA LEU A 77 -14.23 -8.12 -0.19
C LEU A 77 -14.88 -6.96 -0.95
N ASN A 78 -15.80 -6.22 -0.33
CA ASN A 78 -16.59 -5.19 -1.00
C ASN A 78 -16.16 -3.76 -0.65
N GLN A 79 -15.67 -3.54 0.56
CA GLN A 79 -15.31 -2.21 1.09
C GLN A 79 -14.01 -2.29 1.92
N PRO A 80 -12.90 -2.78 1.35
CA PRO A 80 -11.65 -3.00 2.09
C PRO A 80 -11.14 -1.73 2.77
N TRP A 81 -11.50 -0.56 2.27
CA TRP A 81 -11.16 0.73 2.85
C TRP A 81 -11.82 1.00 4.20
N GLU A 82 -13.09 0.64 4.39
CA GLU A 82 -13.76 0.85 5.67
C GLU A 82 -13.10 0.05 6.79
N LEU A 83 -12.59 -1.13 6.48
CA LEU A 83 -11.82 -1.93 7.44
C LEU A 83 -10.46 -1.27 7.74
N THR A 84 -9.81 -0.70 6.74
CA THR A 84 -8.52 -0.03 6.89
C THR A 84 -8.67 1.23 7.75
N ASP A 85 -9.72 2.01 7.52
CA ASP A 85 -10.07 3.21 8.29
C ASP A 85 -10.51 2.87 9.72
N GLN A 86 -11.32 1.81 9.94
CA GLN A 86 -11.69 1.35 11.28
C GLN A 86 -10.48 0.85 12.07
N ILE A 87 -9.58 0.08 11.43
CA ILE A 87 -8.33 -0.39 12.05
C ILE A 87 -7.45 0.82 12.36
N ALA A 88 -7.28 1.76 11.43
CA ALA A 88 -6.51 2.97 11.65
C ALA A 88 -7.04 3.76 12.86
N THR A 89 -8.35 4.05 12.89
CA THR A 89 -8.99 4.82 13.97
C THR A 89 -8.84 4.15 15.34
N VAL A 90 -9.13 2.85 15.46
CA VAL A 90 -8.99 2.09 16.72
C VAL A 90 -7.52 2.04 17.19
N HIS A 91 -6.56 2.01 16.27
CA HIS A 91 -5.14 2.03 16.61
C HIS A 91 -4.65 3.44 16.99
N PHE A 92 -5.16 4.51 16.38
CA PHE A 92 -4.85 5.89 16.76
C PHE A 92 -5.43 6.24 18.14
N GLU A 93 -6.66 5.81 18.44
CA GLU A 93 -7.25 5.98 19.77
C GLU A 93 -6.45 5.29 20.88
N LYS A 94 -5.86 4.12 20.59
CA LYS A 94 -4.98 3.41 21.53
C LYS A 94 -3.61 4.07 21.72
N GLU A 95 -3.08 4.74 20.70
CA GLU A 95 -1.83 5.50 20.82
C GLU A 95 -2.06 6.85 21.53
N GLN A 96 -3.23 7.48 21.36
CA GLN A 96 -3.61 8.72 22.07
C GLN A 96 -3.96 8.51 23.55
N GLN A 97 -4.25 7.29 24.00
CA GLN A 97 -4.46 7.00 25.43
C GLN A 97 -3.23 7.26 26.32
N PHE A 98 -2.05 7.54 25.75
CA PHE A 98 -0.86 7.99 26.49
C PHE A 98 -0.67 9.52 26.54
N VAL A 99 -1.53 10.33 25.91
CA VAL A 99 -1.45 11.79 25.95
C VAL A 99 -2.82 12.37 26.28
N VAL A 100 -3.22 12.21 27.54
CA VAL A 100 -4.44 12.84 28.08
C VAL A 100 -4.08 14.21 28.68
N ASN A 101 -4.86 15.21 28.24
CA ASN A 101 -5.00 16.57 28.77
C ASN A 101 -3.98 17.62 28.34
N SER A 102 -4.30 18.30 27.23
CA SER A 102 -4.09 19.74 27.09
C SER A 102 -5.07 20.29 26.06
N SER A 103 -6.15 20.92 26.51
CA SER A 103 -7.03 21.73 25.66
C SER A 103 -6.22 22.92 25.12
N PRO A 104 -6.16 23.18 23.81
CA PRO A 104 -5.51 24.38 23.30
C PRO A 104 -6.40 25.62 23.57
N PRO A 105 -5.80 26.80 23.79
CA PRO A 105 -6.55 28.05 23.95
C PRO A 105 -7.24 28.43 22.63
N PRO A 106 -8.33 29.22 22.66
CA PRO A 106 -9.02 29.67 21.45
C PRO A 106 -8.10 30.63 20.69
N LEU A 107 -7.63 30.21 19.51
CA LEU A 107 -6.96 31.10 18.56
C LEU A 107 -8.02 31.94 17.84
N GLU A 108 -7.79 33.25 17.75
CA GLU A 108 -8.62 34.18 16.99
C GLU A 108 -8.71 33.73 15.53
N ILE A 109 -9.92 33.38 15.09
CA ILE A 109 -10.18 32.85 13.76
C ILE A 109 -10.21 34.02 12.78
N HIS A 110 -9.08 34.32 12.15
CA HIS A 110 -9.13 34.92 10.82
C HIS A 110 -9.77 33.89 9.87
N VAL A 111 -11.00 34.18 9.43
CA VAL A 111 -11.71 33.35 8.46
C VAL A 111 -11.04 33.56 7.10
N GLU A 112 -9.91 32.87 6.86
CA GLU A 112 -9.35 32.77 5.52
C GLU A 112 -10.32 32.01 4.63
N GLN A 113 -10.55 32.55 3.43
CA GLN A 113 -11.47 31.91 2.48
C GLN A 113 -10.89 30.56 2.02
N PRO A 114 -11.69 29.50 1.90
CA PRO A 114 -11.24 28.16 1.48
C PRO A 114 -10.37 28.15 0.21
N ASN A 115 -10.73 28.97 -0.78
CA ASN A 115 -9.99 29.11 -2.03
C ASN A 115 -8.56 29.68 -1.86
N GLN A 116 -8.35 30.57 -0.88
CA GLN A 116 -7.02 31.12 -0.60
C GLN A 116 -6.13 30.09 0.11
N LEU A 117 -6.73 29.25 0.95
CA LEU A 117 -6.03 28.15 1.62
C LEU A 117 -5.57 27.09 0.62
N LEU A 118 -6.42 26.73 -0.33
CA LEU A 118 -6.10 25.77 -1.38
C LEU A 118 -4.99 26.29 -2.30
N SER A 119 -5.08 27.53 -2.77
CA SER A 119 -4.06 28.11 -3.65
C SER A 119 -2.69 28.23 -2.97
N THR A 120 -2.66 28.58 -1.69
CA THR A 120 -1.43 28.63 -0.89
C THR A 120 -0.83 27.23 -0.70
N ALA A 121 -1.67 26.23 -0.38
CA ALA A 121 -1.23 24.85 -0.22
C ALA A 121 -0.70 24.26 -1.53
N LEU A 122 -1.36 24.53 -2.66
CA LEU A 122 -0.89 24.15 -3.99
C LEU A 122 0.45 24.80 -4.30
N THR A 123 0.57 26.12 -4.12
CA THR A 123 1.82 26.84 -4.40
C THR A 123 3.00 26.25 -3.63
N SER A 124 2.83 26.01 -2.33
CA SER A 124 3.87 25.37 -1.49
C SER A 124 4.17 23.94 -1.94
N TYR A 125 3.15 23.17 -2.32
CA TYR A 125 3.35 21.81 -2.83
C TYR A 125 4.17 21.78 -4.13
N PHE A 126 3.86 22.68 -5.06
CA PHE A 126 4.56 22.79 -6.33
C PHE A 126 6.02 23.21 -6.17
N GLN A 127 6.31 24.08 -5.21
CA GLN A 127 7.68 24.50 -4.89
C GLN A 127 8.50 23.39 -4.21
N ASN A 128 7.89 22.62 -3.32
CA ASN A 128 8.63 21.82 -2.35
C ASN A 128 8.53 20.30 -2.55
N ASN A 129 7.44 19.81 -3.16
CA ASN A 129 7.10 18.39 -3.21
C ASN A 129 6.93 17.85 -4.63
N TYR A 130 6.51 18.69 -5.57
CA TYR A 130 6.08 18.27 -6.91
C TYR A 130 7.18 17.67 -7.78
N THR A 131 8.44 18.04 -7.56
CA THR A 131 9.59 17.43 -8.24
C THR A 131 9.74 15.95 -7.91
N THR A 132 9.39 15.55 -6.68
CA THR A 132 9.50 14.16 -6.22
C THR A 132 8.19 13.40 -6.42
N TYR A 133 7.05 14.06 -6.22
CA TYR A 133 5.73 13.45 -6.30
C TYR A 133 4.80 14.27 -7.21
N PRO A 134 4.83 14.10 -8.53
CA PRO A 134 4.01 14.87 -9.46
C PRO A 134 2.59 14.29 -9.62
N ILE A 135 1.83 14.19 -8.52
CA ILE A 135 0.52 13.51 -8.49
C ILE A 135 -0.70 14.45 -8.44
N ILE A 136 -0.46 15.75 -8.25
CA ILE A 136 -1.49 16.81 -8.22
C ILE A 136 -1.38 17.67 -9.47
N ASP A 137 -2.53 18.09 -10.00
CA ASP A 137 -2.58 18.97 -11.15
C ASP A 137 -2.74 20.42 -10.69
N LEU A 138 -2.09 21.34 -11.40
CA LEU A 138 -2.08 22.74 -10.98
C LEU A 138 -3.43 23.44 -11.15
N ALA A 139 -4.30 22.87 -11.98
CA ALA A 139 -5.70 23.27 -12.13
C ALA A 139 -6.66 22.53 -11.18
N ASP A 140 -6.16 21.72 -10.24
CA ASP A 140 -7.03 21.09 -9.24
C ASP A 140 -7.64 22.16 -8.33
N ASP A 141 -8.93 22.41 -8.49
CA ASP A 141 -9.74 23.28 -7.64
C ASP A 141 -10.54 22.48 -6.60
N ASN A 142 -10.31 21.17 -6.52
CA ASN A 142 -11.04 20.30 -5.62
C ASN A 142 -10.57 20.47 -4.17
N GLU A 143 -11.41 21.10 -3.34
CA GLU A 143 -11.15 21.32 -1.92
C GLU A 143 -10.90 20.02 -1.13
N SER A 144 -11.35 18.86 -1.62
CA SER A 144 -11.06 17.56 -0.98
C SER A 144 -9.55 17.27 -0.87
N LEU A 145 -8.74 17.84 -1.78
CA LEU A 145 -7.28 17.71 -1.75
C LEU A 145 -6.59 18.57 -0.69
N LEU A 146 -7.28 19.55 -0.12
CA LEU A 146 -6.66 20.55 0.77
C LEU A 146 -5.94 19.88 1.95
N GLN A 147 -6.57 18.88 2.58
CA GLN A 147 -5.98 18.21 3.74
C GLN A 147 -4.77 17.34 3.36
N GLY A 148 -4.82 16.67 2.20
CA GLY A 148 -3.69 15.92 1.65
C GLY A 148 -2.51 16.83 1.27
N LEU A 149 -2.78 17.97 0.63
CA LEU A 149 -1.77 18.97 0.27
C LEU A 149 -1.10 19.58 1.51
N ARG A 150 -1.88 19.92 2.54
CA ARG A 150 -1.35 20.36 3.83
C ARG A 150 -0.43 19.32 4.43
N LEU A 151 -0.84 18.05 4.45
CA LEU A 151 -0.01 16.97 4.94
C LEU A 151 1.30 16.85 4.15
N ALA A 152 1.25 16.89 2.81
CA ALA A 152 2.44 16.85 1.97
C ALA A 152 3.43 17.99 2.29
N ASN A 153 2.92 19.21 2.46
CA ASN A 153 3.74 20.36 2.82
C ASN A 153 4.33 20.23 4.23
N MET A 154 3.53 19.77 5.21
CA MET A 154 4.02 19.50 6.56
C MET A 154 5.10 18.43 6.59
N ILE A 155 5.01 17.38 5.77
CA ILE A 155 6.06 16.34 5.65
C ILE A 155 7.37 16.96 5.18
N HIS A 156 7.32 17.85 4.19
CA HIS A 156 8.51 18.55 3.71
C HIS A 156 9.13 19.39 4.83
N SER A 157 8.34 20.24 5.50
CA SER A 157 8.81 21.06 6.62
C SER A 157 9.39 20.20 7.74
N TYR A 158 8.73 19.08 8.11
CA TYR A 158 9.22 18.13 9.11
C TYR A 158 10.57 17.52 8.73
N LYS A 159 10.73 17.02 7.48
CA LYS A 159 11.98 16.41 7.01
C LYS A 159 13.15 17.39 6.99
N ASN A 160 12.87 18.66 6.70
CA ASN A 160 13.89 19.70 6.58
C ASN A 160 14.09 20.51 7.87
N GLY A 161 13.34 20.22 8.93
CA GLY A 161 13.39 20.98 10.19
C GLY A 161 12.90 22.42 10.06
N VAL A 162 12.02 22.68 9.10
CA VAL A 162 11.40 24.00 8.82
C VAL A 162 10.07 24.08 9.57
N ASP A 163 9.66 25.28 10.00
CA ASP A 163 8.36 25.60 10.60
C ASP A 163 7.98 24.89 11.92
N ASN A 164 8.94 24.30 12.64
CA ASN A 164 8.69 23.61 13.92
C ASN A 164 7.59 22.53 13.84
N VAL A 165 7.37 21.93 12.67
CA VAL A 165 6.40 20.84 12.52
C VAL A 165 6.81 19.69 13.41
N THR A 166 5.91 19.26 14.29
CA THR A 166 6.17 18.17 15.24
C THR A 166 5.59 16.85 14.73
N GLN A 167 6.09 15.74 15.26
CA GLN A 167 5.50 14.42 15.02
C GLN A 167 4.00 14.40 15.35
N THR A 168 3.58 15.03 16.44
CA THR A 168 2.17 15.12 16.84
C THR A 168 1.34 15.84 15.77
N SER A 169 1.83 16.97 15.26
CA SER A 169 1.10 17.71 14.23
C SER A 169 0.89 16.92 12.93
N LEU A 170 1.86 16.08 12.52
CA LEU A 170 1.69 15.19 11.37
C LEU A 170 0.61 14.14 11.62
N LEU A 171 0.59 13.55 12.82
CA LEU A 171 -0.42 12.55 13.19
C LEU A 171 -1.82 13.15 13.27
N ASP A 172 -1.94 14.36 13.84
CA ASP A 172 -3.20 15.09 13.89
C ASP A 172 -3.72 15.38 12.48
N GLN A 173 -2.84 15.81 11.57
CA GLN A 173 -3.21 16.07 10.18
C GLN A 173 -3.65 14.79 9.45
N VAL A 174 -2.99 13.65 9.71
CA VAL A 174 -3.43 12.35 9.20
C VAL A 174 -4.83 11.99 9.73
N GLN A 175 -5.09 12.25 11.02
CA GLN A 175 -6.42 12.03 11.60
C GLN A 175 -7.48 12.93 10.96
N GLN A 176 -7.16 14.19 10.65
CA GLN A 176 -8.08 15.09 9.94
C GLN A 176 -8.45 14.58 8.55
N ILE A 177 -7.50 13.99 7.81
CA ILE A 177 -7.80 13.36 6.51
C ILE A 177 -8.80 12.21 6.68
N HIS A 178 -8.58 11.33 7.67
CA HIS A 178 -9.50 10.22 7.95
C HIS A 178 -10.90 10.71 8.32
N LEU A 179 -11.01 11.71 9.20
CA LEU A 179 -12.29 12.31 9.58
C LEU A 179 -12.99 12.95 8.38
N ASN A 180 -12.26 13.60 7.49
CA ASN A 180 -12.81 14.20 6.28
C ASN A 180 -13.36 13.15 5.30
N ARG A 181 -12.65 12.03 5.14
CA ARG A 181 -13.11 10.88 4.33
C ARG A 181 -14.39 10.27 4.87
N LEU A 182 -14.50 10.12 6.20
CA LEU A 182 -15.72 9.63 6.85
C LEU A 182 -16.90 10.60 6.73
N SER A 183 -16.63 11.90 6.74
CA SER A 183 -17.66 12.95 6.67
C SER A 183 -18.21 13.14 5.25
N ASN A 184 -17.43 12.75 4.24
CA ASN A 184 -17.83 12.77 2.83
C ASN A 184 -17.95 11.34 2.29
N PRO A 185 -19.01 10.60 2.63
CA PRO A 185 -19.26 9.25 2.10
C PRO A 185 -19.72 9.36 0.65
N SER A 186 -18.87 9.86 -0.25
CA SER A 186 -19.07 9.60 -1.67
C SER A 186 -18.76 8.12 -1.88
N ASP A 187 -19.73 7.34 -2.35
CA ASP A 187 -19.57 5.90 -2.59
C ASP A 187 -18.48 5.56 -3.63
N SER A 188 -17.96 6.56 -4.35
CA SER A 188 -16.93 6.39 -5.38
C SER A 188 -15.53 6.80 -4.89
N VAL A 189 -14.61 5.85 -4.89
CA VAL A 189 -13.18 6.11 -4.73
C VAL A 189 -12.66 6.93 -5.92
N THR A 190 -11.98 8.05 -5.63
CA THR A 190 -11.42 8.96 -6.65
C THR A 190 -9.89 8.93 -6.66
N LEU A 191 -9.26 9.52 -7.69
CA LEU A 191 -7.80 9.70 -7.69
C LEU A 191 -7.32 10.59 -6.54
N HIS A 192 -8.17 11.47 -5.99
CA HIS A 192 -7.84 12.23 -4.79
C HIS A 192 -7.69 11.32 -3.57
N SER A 193 -8.57 10.31 -3.44
CA SER A 193 -8.45 9.27 -2.40
C SER A 193 -7.11 8.53 -2.51
N VAL A 194 -6.65 8.24 -3.73
CA VAL A 194 -5.32 7.65 -3.99
C VAL A 194 -4.20 8.59 -3.54
N CYS A 195 -4.29 9.88 -3.89
CA CYS A 195 -3.29 10.88 -3.52
C CYS A 195 -3.16 11.02 -2.00
N ASP A 196 -4.29 11.11 -1.28
CA ASP A 196 -4.32 11.15 0.17
C ASP A 196 -3.62 9.93 0.80
N SER A 197 -3.87 8.72 0.29
CA SER A 197 -3.23 7.51 0.80
C SER A 197 -1.71 7.51 0.53
N ILE A 198 -1.26 8.06 -0.61
CA ILE A 198 0.16 8.28 -0.89
C ILE A 198 0.76 9.29 0.11
N PHE A 199 0.08 10.40 0.38
CA PHE A 199 0.56 11.40 1.34
C PHE A 199 0.62 10.85 2.77
N ILE A 200 -0.35 10.05 3.19
CA ILE A 200 -0.31 9.39 4.49
C ILE A 200 0.82 8.35 4.54
N HIS A 201 1.05 7.59 3.46
CA HIS A 201 2.20 6.70 3.35
C HIS A 201 3.53 7.46 3.54
N MET A 202 3.67 8.61 2.89
CA MET A 202 4.85 9.47 3.03
C MET A 202 5.01 10.01 4.46
N ALA A 203 3.90 10.39 5.11
CA ALA A 203 3.92 10.84 6.51
C ALA A 203 4.38 9.72 7.44
N MET A 204 3.80 8.53 7.33
CA MET A 204 4.18 7.38 8.15
C MET A 204 5.63 6.97 7.93
N THR A 205 6.13 7.08 6.69
CA THR A 205 7.54 6.85 6.36
C THR A 205 8.44 7.89 7.01
N ALA A 206 8.08 9.17 6.95
CA ALA A 206 8.84 10.25 7.61
C ALA A 206 8.89 10.08 9.13
N LEU A 207 7.82 9.53 9.73
CA LEU A 207 7.75 9.19 11.15
C LEU A 207 8.44 7.86 11.51
N GLY A 208 9.04 7.14 10.56
CA GLY A 208 9.67 5.85 10.79
C GLY A 208 8.71 4.68 11.04
N ASN A 209 7.40 4.87 10.82
CA ASN A 209 6.39 3.85 11.02
C ASN A 209 6.15 3.02 9.74
N THR A 210 7.13 2.17 9.41
CA THR A 210 7.15 1.39 8.16
C THR A 210 5.94 0.48 7.99
N ASN A 211 5.45 -0.13 9.07
CA ASN A 211 4.28 -1.01 9.01
C ASN A 211 3.02 -0.24 8.62
N LYS A 212 2.76 0.92 9.23
CA LYS A 212 1.60 1.76 8.85
C LYS A 212 1.77 2.35 7.46
N ALA A 213 2.99 2.75 7.10
CA ALA A 213 3.29 3.21 5.75
C ALA A 213 2.90 2.16 4.70
N MET A 214 3.22 0.88 4.95
CA MET A 214 2.84 -0.21 4.04
C MET A 214 1.33 -0.42 3.90
N VAL A 215 0.57 -0.22 4.98
CA VAL A 215 -0.90 -0.29 4.94
C VAL A 215 -1.44 0.78 3.97
N TYR A 216 -0.99 2.03 4.11
CA TYR A 216 -1.45 3.11 3.24
C TYR A 216 -0.96 3.00 1.80
N LEU A 217 0.19 2.39 1.56
CA LEU A 217 0.62 2.05 0.20
C LEU A 217 -0.31 1.00 -0.42
N SER A 218 -0.66 -0.05 0.34
CA SER A 218 -1.61 -1.07 -0.11
C SER A 218 -3.02 -0.48 -0.36
N GLU A 219 -3.46 0.45 0.48
CA GLU A 219 -4.70 1.19 0.32
C GLU A 219 -4.67 2.02 -0.96
N ALA A 220 -3.61 2.80 -1.20
CA ALA A 220 -3.43 3.60 -2.41
C ALA A 220 -3.51 2.76 -3.69
N HIS A 221 -2.87 1.58 -3.68
CA HIS A 221 -2.98 0.61 -4.77
C HIS A 221 -4.41 0.11 -4.96
N SER A 222 -5.09 -0.25 -3.88
CA SER A 222 -6.48 -0.73 -3.93
C SER A 222 -7.40 0.35 -4.51
N TYR A 223 -7.26 1.58 -4.04
CA TYR A 223 -8.00 2.72 -4.57
C TYR A 223 -7.72 2.98 -6.04
N TYR A 224 -6.46 2.93 -6.46
CA TYR A 224 -6.07 3.13 -7.84
C TYR A 224 -6.76 2.14 -8.81
N PHE A 225 -6.97 0.89 -8.38
CA PHE A 225 -7.71 -0.10 -9.16
C PHE A 225 -9.22 0.09 -9.14
N LEU A 226 -9.77 0.59 -8.04
CA LEU A 226 -11.20 0.87 -7.90
C LEU A 226 -11.63 2.11 -8.69
N CYS A 227 -10.73 3.07 -8.90
CA CYS A 227 -11.00 4.22 -9.77
C CYS A 227 -11.23 3.74 -11.22
N GLN A 228 -12.42 4.00 -11.76
CA GLN A 228 -12.73 3.64 -13.16
C GLN A 228 -11.78 4.36 -14.13
N PRO A 229 -11.21 3.66 -15.13
CA PRO A 229 -10.38 4.29 -16.14
C PRO A 229 -11.22 5.22 -17.02
N THR A 230 -10.97 6.50 -16.90
CA THR A 230 -11.27 7.48 -17.95
C THR A 230 -10.20 7.34 -19.04
N GLU A 231 -10.59 7.33 -20.31
CA GLU A 231 -9.65 7.23 -21.41
C GLU A 231 -8.70 8.44 -21.39
N ASN A 232 -7.39 8.18 -21.36
CA ASN A 232 -6.31 9.19 -21.39
C ASN A 232 -6.34 10.24 -20.26
N GLU A 233 -6.19 9.79 -19.02
CA GLU A 233 -5.90 10.70 -17.90
C GLU A 233 -4.39 10.71 -17.57
N PRO A 234 -3.62 11.75 -17.97
CA PRO A 234 -2.17 11.84 -17.70
C PRO A 234 -1.83 11.72 -16.21
N ARG A 235 -2.69 12.27 -15.35
CA ARG A 235 -2.57 12.19 -13.90
C ARG A 235 -2.57 10.75 -13.39
N ARG A 236 -3.47 9.91 -13.91
CA ARG A 236 -3.53 8.49 -13.55
C ARG A 236 -2.23 7.77 -13.87
N LYS A 237 -1.63 8.07 -15.02
CA LYS A 237 -0.32 7.50 -15.40
C LYS A 237 0.80 7.95 -14.46
N ARG A 238 0.83 9.25 -14.09
CA ARG A 238 1.79 9.79 -13.10
C ARG A 238 1.65 9.09 -11.74
N ILE A 239 0.41 8.93 -11.26
CA ILE A 239 0.11 8.19 -10.02
C ILE A 239 0.59 6.74 -10.11
N ASN A 240 0.34 6.03 -11.21
CA ASN A 240 0.83 4.66 -11.39
C ASN A 240 2.36 4.56 -11.33
N CYS A 241 3.08 5.56 -11.85
CA CYS A 241 4.54 5.63 -11.76
C CYS A 241 5.02 5.76 -10.33
N ILE A 242 4.38 6.66 -9.57
CA ILE A 242 4.72 6.89 -8.17
C ILE A 242 4.43 5.63 -7.35
N LEU A 243 3.26 5.01 -7.52
CA LEU A 243 2.94 3.75 -6.85
C LEU A 243 3.95 2.64 -7.21
N THR A 244 4.33 2.53 -8.47
CA THR A 244 5.35 1.57 -8.93
C THR A 244 6.71 1.83 -8.27
N SER A 245 7.11 3.10 -8.13
CA SER A 245 8.38 3.50 -7.53
C SER A 245 8.39 3.23 -6.03
N LEU A 246 7.36 3.68 -5.31
CA LEU A 246 7.19 3.41 -3.88
C LEU A 246 7.19 1.91 -3.57
N ARG A 247 6.60 1.09 -4.45
CA ARG A 247 6.63 -0.37 -4.33
C ARG A 247 8.05 -0.94 -4.42
N LEU A 248 8.86 -0.44 -5.34
CA LEU A 248 10.24 -0.90 -5.51
C LEU A 248 11.10 -0.50 -4.32
N GLU A 249 10.96 0.75 -3.85
CA GLU A 249 11.67 1.26 -2.67
C GLU A 249 11.35 0.48 -1.40
N THR A 250 10.09 0.07 -1.24
CA THR A 250 9.61 -0.67 -0.06
C THR A 250 9.75 -2.20 -0.18
N GLY A 251 10.20 -2.73 -1.32
CA GLY A 251 10.26 -4.17 -1.58
C GLY A 251 8.89 -4.85 -1.67
N ALA A 252 7.82 -4.07 -1.89
CA ALA A 252 6.43 -4.52 -1.85
C ALA A 252 5.96 -5.15 -3.18
N HIS A 253 6.80 -5.97 -3.82
CA HIS A 253 6.56 -6.51 -5.17
C HIS A 253 5.25 -7.29 -5.35
N HIS A 254 4.60 -7.70 -4.25
CA HIS A 254 3.30 -8.37 -4.25
C HIS A 254 2.12 -7.44 -4.56
N LEU A 255 2.28 -6.13 -4.41
CA LEU A 255 1.29 -5.13 -4.81
C LEU A 255 1.36 -4.98 -6.33
N SER A 256 0.59 -5.76 -7.07
CA SER A 256 0.63 -5.76 -8.55
C SER A 256 0.09 -4.45 -9.11
N THR A 257 0.81 -3.83 -10.04
CA THR A 257 0.32 -2.78 -10.96
C THR A 257 0.89 -3.07 -12.33
N GLU A 258 0.06 -2.92 -13.37
CA GLU A 258 0.56 -2.88 -14.73
C GLU A 258 1.59 -1.75 -14.84
N MET A 259 2.73 -2.03 -15.49
CA MET A 259 3.73 -0.99 -15.68
C MET A 259 3.12 0.16 -16.50
N PRO A 260 3.34 1.41 -16.09
CA PRO A 260 2.84 2.54 -16.86
C PRO A 260 3.47 2.53 -18.25
N SER A 261 2.64 2.48 -19.29
CA SER A 261 3.05 2.65 -20.68
C SER A 261 2.81 4.11 -21.09
N TYR A 262 3.89 4.83 -21.40
CA TYR A 262 3.81 6.15 -22.01
C TYR A 262 4.17 6.08 -23.49
N SER A 263 3.47 6.85 -24.31
CA SER A 263 3.98 7.19 -25.64
C SER A 263 5.10 8.23 -25.53
N PHE A 264 5.91 8.34 -26.58
CA PHE A 264 6.94 9.38 -26.68
C PHE A 264 6.31 10.78 -26.65
N ASP A 265 5.18 10.96 -27.31
CA ASP A 265 4.44 12.23 -27.33
C ASP A 265 3.93 12.61 -25.93
N GLU A 266 3.52 11.64 -25.12
CA GLU A 266 3.10 11.88 -23.74
C GLU A 266 4.26 12.30 -22.84
N LEU A 267 5.44 11.68 -23.00
CA LEU A 267 6.64 12.04 -22.25
C LEU A 267 7.18 13.43 -22.61
N THR A 268 6.93 13.87 -23.84
CA THR A 268 7.40 15.16 -24.37
C THR A 268 6.34 16.26 -24.31
N SER A 269 5.09 15.91 -24.01
CA SER A 269 4.01 16.88 -23.84
C SER A 269 4.25 17.78 -22.62
N LEU A 270 3.90 19.07 -22.76
CA LEU A 270 3.85 19.99 -21.63
C LEU A 270 2.73 19.54 -20.68
N PRO A 271 3.01 19.28 -19.39
CA PRO A 271 2.02 18.71 -18.47
C PRO A 271 0.90 19.69 -18.13
N TYR A 272 1.04 20.98 -18.47
CA TYR A 272 0.10 22.01 -18.04
C TYR A 272 0.12 23.28 -18.93
N TYR A 273 -1.07 23.89 -19.08
CA TYR A 273 -1.26 25.26 -19.54
C TYR A 273 -2.11 26.01 -18.50
N GLY A 274 -1.58 27.10 -17.94
CA GLY A 274 -2.35 27.95 -17.02
C GLY A 274 -1.49 28.93 -16.21
N PRO A 275 -2.10 29.74 -15.32
CA PRO A 275 -1.48 30.94 -14.75
C PRO A 275 -0.29 30.65 -13.84
N LEU A 276 -0.21 29.46 -13.25
CA LEU A 276 0.88 29.04 -12.38
C LEU A 276 1.96 28.21 -13.10
N ALA A 277 1.87 28.04 -14.43
CA ALA A 277 2.83 27.26 -15.22
C ALA A 277 4.28 27.73 -15.02
N HIS A 278 4.48 29.04 -14.85
CA HIS A 278 5.79 29.65 -14.60
C HIS A 278 6.46 29.20 -13.30
N LEU A 279 5.70 28.70 -12.31
CA LEU A 279 6.26 28.11 -11.08
C LEU A 279 6.87 26.72 -11.34
N CYS A 280 6.58 26.15 -12.51
CA CYS A 280 6.95 24.78 -12.86
C CYS A 280 8.02 24.71 -13.95
N ASP A 281 8.50 25.81 -14.54
CA ASP A 281 9.42 25.73 -15.69
C ASP A 281 10.74 24.99 -15.35
N ASP A 282 11.30 25.22 -14.16
CA ASP A 282 12.49 24.48 -13.67
C ASP A 282 12.16 23.05 -13.21
N SER A 283 10.93 22.84 -12.74
CA SER A 283 10.39 21.55 -12.29
C SER A 283 10.02 20.64 -13.46
N TYR A 284 9.58 21.20 -14.59
CA TYR A 284 9.17 20.50 -15.80
C TYR A 284 10.35 19.76 -16.44
N ASN A 285 11.48 20.45 -16.61
CA ASN A 285 12.70 19.81 -17.09
C ASN A 285 13.10 18.68 -16.15
N HIS A 286 13.01 18.87 -14.83
CA HIS A 286 13.26 17.80 -13.86
C HIS A 286 12.27 16.65 -13.95
N GLN A 287 10.99 16.90 -14.20
CA GLN A 287 9.96 15.85 -14.31
C GLN A 287 10.11 15.01 -15.57
N VAL A 288 10.30 15.67 -16.72
CA VAL A 288 10.53 14.98 -17.98
C VAL A 288 11.85 14.20 -17.91
N ILE A 289 12.92 14.81 -17.37
CA ILE A 289 14.20 14.12 -17.17
C ILE A 289 14.06 12.96 -16.17
N SER A 290 13.34 13.13 -15.06
CA SER A 290 13.16 12.07 -14.05
C SER A 290 12.30 10.92 -14.58
N LEU A 291 11.21 11.21 -15.30
CA LEU A 291 10.38 10.20 -15.96
C LEU A 291 11.15 9.48 -17.08
N LEU A 292 11.96 10.20 -17.87
CA LEU A 292 12.80 9.61 -18.91
C LEU A 292 13.96 8.77 -18.33
N LEU A 293 14.65 9.25 -17.31
CA LEU A 293 15.70 8.52 -16.61
C LEU A 293 15.12 7.27 -15.93
N TRP A 294 13.92 7.37 -15.37
CA TRP A 294 13.22 6.25 -14.76
C TRP A 294 12.76 5.21 -15.78
N HIS A 295 12.12 5.64 -16.88
CA HIS A 295 11.78 4.75 -18.00
C HIS A 295 13.02 4.02 -18.50
N THR A 296 14.13 4.76 -18.66
CA THR A 296 15.43 4.19 -19.06
C THR A 296 15.94 3.19 -18.03
N ALA A 297 15.93 3.51 -16.73
CA ALA A 297 16.39 2.61 -15.67
C ALA A 297 15.57 1.32 -15.59
N MET A 298 14.24 1.42 -15.72
CA MET A 298 13.33 0.27 -15.74
C MET A 298 13.53 -0.60 -16.99
N CYS A 299 13.72 0.02 -18.17
CA CYS A 299 14.04 -0.70 -19.41
C CYS A 299 15.41 -1.40 -19.35
N VAL A 300 16.43 -0.74 -18.77
CA VAL A 300 17.79 -1.29 -18.63
C VAL A 300 17.84 -2.44 -17.63
N GLN A 301 17.15 -2.36 -16.48
CA GLN A 301 17.03 -3.48 -15.54
C GLN A 301 16.40 -4.72 -16.21
N ARG A 302 15.43 -4.52 -17.12
CA ARG A 302 14.86 -5.59 -17.95
C ARG A 302 15.92 -6.28 -18.82
N GLY A 303 16.81 -5.52 -19.46
CA GLY A 303 17.90 -6.06 -20.27
C GLY A 303 18.82 -7.00 -19.49
N HIS A 304 19.13 -6.67 -18.24
CA HIS A 304 19.97 -7.51 -17.39
C HIS A 304 19.28 -8.80 -16.91
N TYR A 305 17.98 -8.75 -16.58
CA TYR A 305 17.21 -9.94 -16.16
C TYR A 305 16.96 -10.95 -17.30
N PHE A 306 16.87 -10.48 -18.54
CA PHE A 306 16.75 -11.37 -19.71
C PHE A 306 18.11 -11.87 -20.22
N SER A 307 19.19 -11.09 -20.04
CA SER A 307 20.54 -11.51 -20.42
C SER A 307 21.16 -12.52 -19.45
N SER A 308 20.70 -12.63 -18.21
CA SER A 308 21.23 -13.59 -17.22
C SER A 308 20.57 -14.98 -17.26
N LYS A 309 19.70 -15.23 -18.25
CA LYS A 309 19.05 -16.52 -18.49
C LYS A 309 19.41 -17.14 -19.85
N GLY A 310 20.39 -16.56 -20.55
CA GLY A 310 20.99 -17.13 -21.75
C GLY A 310 22.24 -17.95 -21.42
#